data_AF-A0A811MZ57-F1
#
_entry.id   AF-A0A811MZ57-F1
#
_cell.length_a   1.000
_cell.length_b   1.000
_cell.length_c   1.000
_cell.angle_alpha   90.00
_cell.angle_beta   90.00
_cell.angle_gamma   90.00
#
_symmetry.space_group_name_H-M   'P 1'
#
loop_
_entity.id
_entity.type
_entity.pdbx_description
1 polymer ?
#
loop_
_entity_poly.entity_id
_entity_poly.type
_entity_poly.pdbx_seq_one_letter_code
_entity_poly.pdbx_strand_id
1 'polypeptide(L)' 'MTEQEARQILGVSENSTWEEIVQRYDNLFERNAKSGSFYLQSKVHRAKECLETVYQKNKQDEPPN' A
#
# COMPACT_ATOMS: atom_id res chain seq x y z
N MET A 1 -9.37 -2.45 -6.99
CA MET A 1 -9.07 -1.10 -6.49
C MET A 1 -8.06 -0.48 -7.42
N THR A 2 -8.12 0.81 -7.62
CA THR A 2 -7.12 1.54 -8.41
C THR A 2 -5.91 1.90 -7.54
N GLU A 3 -4.79 2.22 -8.16
CA GLU A 3 -3.60 2.74 -7.47
C GLU A 3 -3.95 3.98 -6.64
N GLN A 4 -4.76 4.87 -7.20
CA GLN A 4 -5.19 6.09 -6.52
C GLN A 4 -6.04 5.81 -5.27
N GLU A 5 -6.99 4.86 -5.35
CA GLU A 5 -7.75 4.40 -4.18
C GLU A 5 -6.84 3.79 -3.12
N ALA A 6 -5.88 2.96 -3.53
CA ALA A 6 -4.93 2.32 -2.61
C ALA A 6 -4.07 3.37 -1.86
N ARG A 7 -3.60 4.39 -2.58
CA ARG A 7 -2.87 5.52 -2.00
C ARG A 7 -3.71 6.30 -0.98
N GLN A 8 -4.98 6.55 -1.32
CA GLN A 8 -5.91 7.21 -0.39
C GLN A 8 -6.15 6.38 0.87
N ILE A 9 -6.31 5.06 0.74
CA ILE A 9 -6.51 4.16 1.89
C ILE A 9 -5.29 4.17 2.82
N LEU A 10 -4.08 4.17 2.27
CA LEU A 10 -2.84 4.19 3.07
C LEU A 10 -2.42 5.61 3.50
N GLY A 11 -3.08 6.65 2.98
CA GLY A 11 -2.74 8.05 3.26
C GLY A 11 -1.36 8.44 2.75
N VAL A 12 -0.99 7.95 1.57
CA VAL A 12 0.29 8.20 0.90
C VAL A 12 0.09 8.98 -0.39
N SER A 13 1.13 9.67 -0.84
CA SER A 13 1.13 10.44 -2.08
C SER A 13 1.72 9.62 -3.24
N GLU A 14 1.56 10.13 -4.45
CA GLU A 14 2.19 9.56 -5.66
C GLU A 14 3.71 9.53 -5.62
N ASN A 15 4.33 10.47 -4.90
CA ASN A 15 5.77 10.56 -4.70
C ASN A 15 6.29 9.74 -3.51
N SER A 16 5.41 9.05 -2.78
CA SER A 16 5.84 8.26 -1.62
C SER A 16 6.67 7.07 -2.08
N THR A 17 7.80 6.87 -1.41
CA THR A 17 8.67 5.72 -1.61
C THR A 17 8.00 4.44 -1.16
N TRP A 18 8.50 3.29 -1.64
CA TRP A 18 8.01 1.99 -1.20
C TRP A 18 8.15 1.80 0.31
N GLU A 19 9.23 2.29 0.91
CA GLU A 19 9.46 2.23 2.35
C GLU A 19 8.40 3.01 3.13
N GLU A 20 8.04 4.21 2.69
CA GLU A 20 6.95 5.00 3.30
C GLU A 20 5.60 4.29 3.19
N ILE A 21 5.33 3.64 2.04
CA ILE A 21 4.10 2.87 1.82
C ILE A 21 4.01 1.70 2.81
N VAL A 22 5.09 0.92 2.95
CA VAL A 22 5.15 -0.20 3.89
C VAL A 22 5.00 0.27 5.33
N GLN A 23 5.71 1.33 5.71
CA GLN A 23 5.61 1.90 7.06
C GLN A 23 4.17 2.37 7.37
N ARG A 24 3.50 3.02 6.41
CA ARG A 24 2.10 3.45 6.58
C ARG A 24 1.15 2.27 6.68
N TYR A 25 1.35 1.25 5.85
CA TYR A 25 0.61 0.00 5.92
C TYR A 25 0.73 -0.65 7.31
N ASP A 26 1.94 -0.85 7.82
CA ASP A 26 2.16 -1.54 9.10
C ASP A 26 1.49 -0.80 10.26
N ASN A 27 1.63 0.52 10.32
CA ASN A 27 0.98 1.36 11.33
C ASN A 27 -0.56 1.25 11.28
N LEU A 28 -1.14 1.32 10.08
CA LEU A 28 -2.59 1.20 9.89
C LEU A 28 -3.09 -0.21 10.21
N PHE A 29 -2.33 -1.23 9.81
CA PHE A 29 -2.66 -2.62 10.03
C PHE A 29 -2.65 -2.96 11.53
N GLU A 30 -1.61 -2.55 12.26
CA GLU A 30 -1.53 -2.77 13.71
C GLU A 30 -2.65 -2.03 14.45
N ARG A 31 -2.91 -0.77 14.10
CA ARG A 31 -4.01 0.01 14.69
C ARG A 31 -5.36 -0.63 14.41
N ASN A 32 -5.59 -1.13 13.20
CA ASN A 32 -6.84 -1.79 12.82
C ASN A 32 -6.98 -3.17 13.46
N ALA A 33 -5.88 -3.89 13.73
CA ALA A 33 -5.93 -5.14 14.48
C ALA A 33 -6.37 -4.92 15.94
N LYS A 34 -6.03 -3.77 16.53
CA LYS A 34 -6.39 -3.41 17.92
C LYS A 34 -7.80 -2.84 18.07
N SER A 35 -8.29 -2.07 17.09
CA SER A 35 -9.56 -1.32 17.24
C SER A 35 -10.39 -1.21 15.96
N GLY A 36 -9.95 -1.82 14.87
CA GLY A 36 -10.64 -1.82 13.59
C GLY A 36 -11.55 -3.03 13.42
N SER A 37 -12.20 -3.10 12.26
CA SER A 37 -12.96 -4.27 11.82
C SER A 37 -12.18 -5.06 10.79
N PHE A 38 -12.53 -6.35 10.64
CA PHE A 38 -11.97 -7.19 9.58
C PHE A 38 -12.09 -6.57 8.19
N TYR A 39 -13.17 -5.82 7.94
CA TYR A 39 -13.37 -5.10 6.67
C TYR A 39 -12.32 -4.00 6.46
N LEU A 40 -12.06 -3.17 7.48
CA LEU A 40 -11.05 -2.12 7.40
C LEU A 40 -9.64 -2.70 7.24
N GLN A 41 -9.33 -3.77 7.97
CA GLN A 41 -8.06 -4.47 7.84
C GLN A 41 -7.89 -5.09 6.45
N SER A 42 -8.93 -5.72 5.91
CA SER A 42 -8.95 -6.26 4.54
C SER A 42 -8.76 -5.18 3.49
N LYS A 43 -9.29 -3.96 3.71
CA LYS A 43 -9.09 -2.81 2.80
C LYS A 43 -7.64 -2.32 2.80
N VAL A 44 -7.03 -2.19 3.98
CA VAL A 44 -5.62 -1.79 4.12
C VAL A 44 -4.68 -2.83 3.49
N HIS A 45 -4.93 -4.12 3.71
CA HIS A 45 -4.16 -5.19 3.08
C HIS A 45 -4.26 -5.15 1.55
N ARG A 46 -5.48 -5.06 1.03
CA ARG A 46 -5.72 -4.94 -0.40
C ARG A 46 -5.01 -3.73 -1.00
N ALA A 47 -5.06 -2.57 -0.34
CA ALA A 47 -4.38 -1.37 -0.80
C ALA A 47 -2.86 -1.60 -0.96
N LYS A 48 -2.23 -2.28 0.00
CA LYS A 48 -0.81 -2.65 -0.10
C LYS A 48 -0.52 -3.55 -1.30
N GLU A 49 -1.30 -4.62 -1.50
CA GLU A 49 -1.13 -5.55 -2.64
C GLU A 49 -1.26 -4.83 -4.00
N CYS A 50 -2.18 -3.87 -4.09
CA CYS A 50 -2.34 -3.04 -5.29
C CYS A 50 -1.09 -2.22 -5.60
N LEU A 51 -0.53 -1.55 -4.60
CA LEU A 51 0.69 -0.74 -4.77
C LEU A 51 1.93 -1.61 -5.00
N GLU A 52 1.98 -2.81 -4.40
CA GLU A 52 3.06 -3.79 -4.63
C GLU A 52 3.12 -4.22 -6.09
N THR A 53 1.95 -4.47 -6.70
CA THR A 53 1.86 -4.84 -8.12
C THR A 53 2.35 -3.71 -9.02
N VAL A 54 2.02 -2.45 -8.70
CA VAL A 54 2.50 -1.28 -9.47
C VAL A 54 4.00 -1.11 -9.30
N TYR A 55 4.50 -1.22 -8.07
CA TYR A 55 5.92 -1.09 -7.77
C TYR A 55 6.76 -2.17 -8.47
N GLN A 56 6.28 -3.42 -8.48
CA GLN A 56 6.94 -4.53 -9.18
C GLN A 56 6.95 -4.32 -10.70
N LYS A 57 5.85 -3.84 -11.29
CA LYS A 57 5.82 -3.49 -12.72
C LYS A 57 6.86 -2.41 -13.06
N ASN A 58 6.95 -1.36 -12.24
CA ASN A 58 7.92 -0.29 -12.46
C ASN A 58 9.37 -0.77 -12.31
N LYS A 59 9.63 -1.74 -11.44
CA LYS A 59 10.96 -2.37 -11.30
C LYS A 59 11.33 -3.30 -12.46
N GLN A 60 10.36 -3.92 -13.12
CA GLN A 60 10.62 -4.79 -14.27
C GLN A 60 10.87 -4.02 -15.57
N ASP A 61 10.43 -2.76 -15.64
CA ASP A 61 10.70 -1.86 -16.77
C ASP A 61 12.08 -1.18 -16.68
N GLU A 62 12.83 -1.38 -15.58
CA GLU A 62 14.24 -1.00 -15.50
C GLU A 62 15.07 -1.98 -16.35
N PRO A 63 15.78 -1.52 -17.40
CA PRO A 63 16.59 -2.40 -18.23
C PRO A 63 17.67 -3.04 -17.35
N PRO A 64 17.96 -4.35 -17.53
CA PRO A 64 19.08 -4.98 -16.86
C PRO A 64 20.36 -4.26 -17.31
N ASN A 65 21.07 -3.68 -16.33
CA ASN A 65 22.38 -3.06 -16.50
C ASN A 65 23.39 -4.03 -17.13
#